data_AF-A0A2S6RZ55-F1
#
_entry.id   AF-A0A2S6RZ55-F1
#
_cell.length_a   1.000
_cell.length_b   1.000
_cell.length_c   1.000
_cell.angle_alpha   90.00
_cell.angle_beta   90.00
_cell.angle_gamma   90.00
#
_symmetry.space_group_name_H-M   'P 1'
#
loop_
_entity.id
_entity.type
_entity.pdbx_description
1 polymer ?
#
loop_
_entity_poly.entity_id
_entity_poly.type
_entity_poly.pdbx_seq_one_letter_code
_entity_poly.pdbx_strand_id
1 'polypeptide(L)' 'MNNLVSGKTNEWEVILGLEVHAQIKSKSKLFSSAPTDWGAEPNSQVSLVDSG' A
#
# COMPACT_ATOMS: atom_id res chain seq x y z
N MET A 1 7.68 -1.75 34.99
CA MET A 1 7.30 -2.33 33.68
C MET A 1 8.54 -2.30 32.82
N ASN A 2 9.14 -3.46 32.53
CA ASN A 2 10.30 -3.54 31.63
C ASN A 2 9.78 -3.90 30.24
N ASN A 3 9.80 -2.93 29.33
CA ASN A 3 9.37 -3.10 27.93
C ASN A 3 10.56 -3.50 27.02
N LEU A 4 11.51 -4.26 27.56
CA LEU A 4 12.72 -4.64 26.86
C LEU A 4 12.56 -6.08 26.34
N VAL A 5 12.77 -6.25 25.03
CA VAL A 5 12.84 -7.56 24.38
C VAL A 5 14.31 -7.95 24.33
N SER A 6 14.67 -9.12 24.87
CA SER A 6 16.04 -9.64 24.79
C SER A 6 16.36 -10.04 23.35
N GLY A 7 17.54 -9.66 22.86
CA GLY A 7 18.04 -10.13 21.58
C GLY A 7 18.32 -11.63 21.59
N LYS A 8 18.27 -12.25 20.41
CA LYS A 8 18.50 -13.69 20.21
C LYS A 8 19.98 -14.04 20.05
N THR A 9 20.78 -13.13 19.51
CA THR A 9 22.21 -13.30 19.19
C THR A 9 23.13 -12.43 20.05
N ASN A 10 22.70 -11.24 20.46
CA ASN A 10 23.44 -10.33 21.32
C ASN A 10 22.48 -9.58 22.26
N GLU A 11 23.03 -8.85 23.23
CA GLU A 11 22.27 -8.05 24.19
C GLU A 11 21.39 -6.98 23.51
N TRP A 12 21.85 -6.42 22.38
CA TRP A 12 21.13 -5.43 21.59
C TRP A 12 20.95 -5.91 20.14
N GLU A 13 19.73 -5.81 19.62
CA GLU A 13 19.37 -6.13 18.24
C GLU A 13 18.47 -5.06 17.64
N VAL A 14 18.60 -4.83 16.33
CA VAL A 14 17.77 -3.85 15.63
C VAL A 14 16.44 -4.48 15.24
N ILE A 15 15.33 -3.86 15.66
CA ILE A 15 13.97 -4.25 15.27
C ILE A 15 13.49 -3.25 14.22
N LEU A 16 13.34 -3.70 12.97
CA LEU A 16 12.79 -2.89 11.88
C LEU A 16 11.43 -3.44 11.43
N GLY A 17 10.48 -2.54 11.25
CA GLY A 17 9.23 -2.80 10.54
C GLY A 17 9.26 -2.11 9.18
N LEU A 18 8.79 -2.79 8.14
CA LEU A 18 8.61 -2.22 6.81
C LEU A 18 7.14 -2.29 6.41
N GLU A 19 6.62 -1.19 5.89
CA GLU A 19 5.31 -1.14 5.24
C GLU A 19 5.53 -0.90 3.75
N VAL A 20 5.09 -1.85 2.93
CA VAL A 20 5.32 -1.83 1.48
C VAL A 20 3.99 -1.76 0.76
N HIS A 21 3.81 -0.74 -0.07
CA HIS A 21 2.65 -0.60 -0.95
C HIS A 21 3.05 -1.02 -2.37
N ALA A 22 2.34 -2.00 -2.92
CA ALA A 22 2.54 -2.47 -4.29
C ALA A 22 1.20 -2.44 -5.04
N GLN A 23 1.17 -1.75 -6.17
CA GLN A 23 -0.02 -1.64 -7.00
C GLN A 23 -0.22 -2.91 -7.83
N ILE A 24 -1.41 -3.50 -7.74
CA ILE A 24 -1.79 -4.63 -8.58
C ILE A 24 -1.90 -4.14 -10.04
N LYS A 25 -1.23 -4.83 -10.97
CA LYS A 25 -1.32 -4.56 -12.41
C LYS A 25 -2.61 -5.12 -13.00
N SER A 26 -3.75 -4.55 -12.60
CA SER A 26 -5.07 -4.84 -13.16
C SER A 26 -5.35 -3.93 -14.37
N LYS A 27 -6.45 -4.20 -15.09
CA LYS A 27 -6.99 -3.32 -16.14
C LYS A 27 -8.04 -2.34 -15.61
N SER A 28 -8.67 -2.65 -14.48
CA SER A 28 -9.67 -1.83 -13.81
C SER A 28 -9.32 -1.65 -12.33
N LYS A 29 -9.93 -0.65 -11.70
CA LYS A 29 -9.82 -0.41 -10.25
C LYS A 29 -10.44 -1.57 -9.47
N LEU A 30 -10.11 -1.65 -8.17
CA LEU A 30 -10.53 -2.75 -7.30
C LEU A 30 -12.06 -2.78 -7.07
N PHE A 31 -12.69 -1.60 -7.01
CA PHE A 31 -14.12 -1.47 -6.70
C PHE A 31 -14.93 -0.84 -7.82
N SER A 32 -14.31 -0.53 -8.97
CA SER A 32 -15.00 0.04 -10.12
C SER A 32 -14.41 -0.45 -11.44
N SER A 33 -15.17 -0.29 -12.52
CA SER A 33 -14.73 -0.63 -13.87
C SER A 33 -13.83 0.43 -14.51
N ALA A 34 -13.49 1.51 -13.79
CA ALA A 34 -12.62 2.56 -14.32
C ALA A 34 -11.18 2.03 -14.56
N PRO A 35 -10.46 2.49 -15.60
CA PRO A 35 -9.12 2.02 -15.91
C PRO A 35 -8.09 2.34 -14.81
N THR A 36 -6.99 1.59 -14.82
CA THR A 36 -5.78 1.82 -14.00
C THR A 36 -4.58 2.24 -14.84
N ASP A 37 -4.81 2.71 -16.08
CA ASP A 37 -3.77 3.11 -17.03
C ASP A 37 -3.13 4.44 -16.63
N TRP A 38 -1.84 4.60 -16.90
CA TRP A 38 -1.12 5.83 -16.58
C TRP A 38 -1.26 6.90 -17.68
N GLY A 39 -1.22 8.17 -17.30
CA GLY A 39 -1.06 9.30 -18.24
C GLY A 39 -2.34 9.83 -18.89
N ALA A 40 -3.52 9.53 -18.35
CA ALA A 40 -4.77 10.08 -18.87
C ALA A 40 -5.08 11.50 -18.36
N GLU A 41 -5.98 12.19 -19.04
CA GLU A 41 -6.44 13.53 -18.68
C GLU A 41 -7.10 13.55 -17.28
N PRO A 42 -7.06 14.68 -16.56
CA PRO A 42 -7.69 14.81 -15.26
C PRO A 42 -9.16 14.39 -15.28
N ASN A 43 -9.56 13.55 -14.32
CA ASN A 43 -10.92 13.05 -14.15
C ASN A 43 -11.51 12.28 -15.36
N SER A 44 -10.67 11.79 -16.28
CA SER A 44 -11.14 10.99 -17.43
C SER A 44 -11.22 9.48 -17.13
N GLN A 45 -10.48 8.98 -16.14
CA GLN A 45 -10.50 7.58 -15.69
C GLN A 45 -11.26 7.42 -14.37
N VAL A 46 -12.50 7.91 -14.35
CA VAL A 46 -13.35 7.92 -13.16
C VAL A 46 -14.70 7.31 -13.49
N SER A 47 -15.29 6.63 -12.52
CA SER A 47 -16.69 6.20 -12.54
C SER A 47 -17.43 6.82 -11.35
N LEU A 48 -18.76 6.76 -11.35
CA LEU A 48 -19.57 7.26 -10.22
C LEU A 48 -19.17 6.63 -8.87
N VAL A 49 -18.71 5.38 -8.88
CA VAL A 49 -18.26 4.66 -7.66
C VAL A 49 -16.97 5.27 -7.09
N ASP A 50 -16.12 5.86 -7.94
CA ASP A 50 -14.87 6.50 -7.52
C ASP A 50 -15.08 7.91 -6.97
N SER A 51 -16.24 8.52 -7.26
CA SER A 51 -16.59 9.90 -6.91
C SER A 51 -17.48 10.01 -5.67
N GLY A 52 -17.64 8.91 -4.93
CA GLY A 52 -18.40 8.84 -3.68
C GLY A 52 -17.63 9.34 -2.47
#